data_AF-A0A351KZ70-F1
#
_entry.id   AF-A0A351KZ70-F1
#
_cell.length_a   1.000
_cell.length_b   1.000
_cell.length_c   1.000
_cell.angle_alpha   90.00
_cell.angle_beta   90.00
_cell.angle_gamma   90.00
#
_symmetry.space_group_name_H-M   'P 1'
#
loop_
_entity.id
_entity.type
_entity.pdbx_description
1 polymer ?
#
loop_
_entity_poly.entity_id
_entity_poly.type
_entity_poly.pdbx_seq_one_letter_code
_entity_poly.pdbx_strand_id
1 'polypeptide(L)' 'RIAEELGEMGVPREDIVLGLHPPYKRQFTQYGVA' A
#
# COMPACT_ATOMS: atom_id res chain seq x y z
N ARG A 1 3.99 -7.34 -5.13
CA ARG A 1 5.25 -8.03 -4.78
C ARG A 1 5.85 -7.40 -3.53
N ILE A 2 6.62 -6.30 -3.59
CA ILE A 2 7.15 -5.67 -2.36
C ILE A 2 6.07 -5.37 -1.30
N ALA A 3 4.93 -4.78 -1.70
CA ALA A 3 3.84 -4.49 -0.76
C ALA A 3 3.20 -5.73 -0.12
N GLU A 4 3.25 -6.88 -0.80
CA GLU A 4 2.74 -8.16 -0.29
C GLU A 4 3.76 -8.78 0.67
N GLU A 5 5.04 -8.77 0.30
CA GLU A 5 6.16 -9.23 1.13
C GLU A 5 6.24 -8.46 2.45
N LEU A 6 6.04 -7.14 2.43
CA LEU A 6 5.94 -6.34 3.65
C LEU A 6 4.76 -6.77 4.54
N GLY A 7 3.63 -7.14 3.94
CA GLY A 7 2.48 -7.70 4.67
C GLY A 7 2.78 -9.06 5.31
N GLU A 8 3.52 -9.93 4.62
CA GLU A 8 3.98 -11.21 5.16
C GLU A 8 4.97 -11.03 6.32
N MET A 9 5.74 -9.94 6.32
CA MET A 9 6.60 -9.53 7.42
C MET A 9 5.84 -8.84 8.58
N GLY A 10 4.52 -8.70 8.48
CA GLY A 10 3.66 -8.14 9.53
C GLY A 10 3.45 -6.63 9.47
N VAL A 11 3.83 -5.96 8.37
CA VAL A 11 3.52 -4.54 8.17
C VAL A 11 2.04 -4.38 7.84
N PRO A 12 1.27 -3.57 8.60
CA PRO A 12 -0.12 -3.28 8.28
C PRO A 12 -0.26 -2.66 6.89
N ARG A 13 -1.30 -3.03 6.14
CA ARG A 13 -1.46 -2.58 4.75
C ARG A 13 -1.72 -1.08 4.66
N GLU A 14 -2.36 -0.52 5.67
CA GLU A 14 -2.62 0.91 5.87
C GLU A 14 -1.33 1.75 5.99
N ASP A 15 -0.23 1.14 6.45
CA ASP A 15 1.09 1.80 6.58
C ASP A 15 1.90 1.74 5.27
N ILE A 16 1.45 0.96 4.28
CA ILE A 16 2.11 0.82 2.98
C ILE A 16 1.45 1.77 1.99
N VAL A 17 2.21 2.66 1.35
CA VAL A 17 1.69 3.56 0.30
C VAL A 17 2.24 3.16 -1.06
N LEU A 18 1.34 2.93 -2.03
CA LEU A 18 1.73 2.62 -3.41
C LEU A 18 2.18 3.90 -4.15
N GLY A 19 3.42 4.32 -3.93
CA GLY A 19 3.97 5.55 -4.50
C GLY A 19 4.00 5.61 -6.04
N LEU A 20 4.05 4.46 -6.70
CA LEU A 20 4.01 4.35 -8.17
C LEU A 20 2.59 4.53 -8.76
N HIS A 21 1.55 4.52 -7.91
CA HIS A 21 0.18 4.82 -8.33
C HIS A 21 -0.12 6.33 -8.18
N PRO A 22 -0.86 6.93 -9.13
CA PRO A 22 -1.37 8.29 -8.98
C PRO A 22 -2.16 8.46 -7.67
N PRO A 23 -2.06 9.61 -6.97
CA PRO A 23 -2.69 9.81 -5.66
C PRO A 23 -4.19 9.48 -5.63
N TYR A 24 -4.95 9.93 -6.64
CA TYR A 24 -6.41 9.70 -6.72
C TYR A 24 -6.79 8.23 -6.89
N LYS A 25 -5.85 7.35 -7.28
CA LYS A 25 -6.11 5.91 -7.40
C LYS A 25 -5.87 5.15 -6.10
N ARG A 26 -5.12 5.72 -5.15
CA ARG A 26 -4.70 5.02 -3.92
C ARG A 26 -5.89 4.65 -3.03
N GLN A 27 -6.91 5.51 -2.97
CA GLN A 27 -8.15 5.25 -2.22
C GLN A 27 -8.95 4.04 -2.70
N PHE A 28 -8.71 3.56 -3.92
CA PHE A 28 -9.34 2.36 -4.47
C PHE A 28 -8.48 1.12 -4.31
N THR A 29 -7.38 1.23 -3.56
CA THR A 29 -6.50 0.12 -3.21
C THR A 29 -6.76 -0.32 -1.77
N GLN A 30 -6.25 -1.48 -1.40
CA GLN A 30 -6.27 -2.00 -0.03
C GLN A 30 -5.14 -1.45 0.86
N TYR A 31 -4.43 -0.41 0.39
CA TYR A 31 -3.23 0.14 1.00
C TYR A 31 -3.46 1.60 1.41
N GLY A 32 -2.49 2.20 2.10
CA GLY A 32 -2.54 3.58 2.57
C GLY A 32 -2.69 4.63 1.44
N VAL A 33 -3.24 5.80 1.82
CA VAL A 33 -3.61 6.90 0.90
C VAL A 33 -2.75 8.16 1.02
N ALA A 34 -1.78 8.20 1.93
CA ALA A 34 -0.97 9.38 2.24
C ALA A 34 -0.18 9.95 1.05
#